data_AF-A0A151UK15-F1
#
_entry.id   AF-A0A151UK15-F1
#
_cell.length_a   1.000
_cell.length_b   1.000
_cell.length_c   1.000
_cell.angle_alpha   90.00
_cell.angle_beta   90.00
_cell.angle_gamma   90.00
#
_symmetry.space_group_name_H-M   'P 1'
#
loop_
_entity.id
_entity.type
_entity.pdbx_description
1 polymer ?
#
loop_
_entity_poly.entity_id
_entity_poly.type
_entity_poly.pdbx_seq_one_letter_code
_entity_poly.pdbx_strand_id
1 'polypeptide(L)'
;MYDEGIASLGDSYHSWVNDPGSAVNLQIDELIEHIATNIFIFKLTYHNESDLTNRVETFSYDNFTLFSSYGINNYDIQRWYLSRRRLFRTFSETESIQPEKVGTNLFN
;
A
#
# COMPACT_ATOMS: atom_id res chain seq x y z
N MET A 1 -6.25 -3.39 -2.74
CA MET A 1 -5.76 -2.76 -1.48
C MET A 1 -6.33 -1.36 -1.20
N TYR A 2 -6.03 -0.29 -1.96
CA TYR A 2 -6.61 1.04 -1.66
C TYR A 2 -8.13 1.08 -1.86
N ASP A 3 -8.61 0.59 -3.00
CA ASP A 3 -10.04 0.62 -3.34
C ASP A 3 -10.87 -0.28 -2.41
N GLU A 4 -10.32 -1.44 -2.02
CA GLU A 4 -10.92 -2.33 -1.00
C GLU A 4 -10.93 -1.68 0.40
N GLY A 5 -9.87 -0.97 0.78
CA GLY A 5 -9.84 -0.23 2.04
C GLY A 5 -10.90 0.88 2.10
N ILE A 6 -11.13 1.58 0.97
CA ILE A 6 -12.23 2.55 0.86
C ILE A 6 -13.60 1.86 0.89
N ALA A 7 -13.74 0.69 0.26
CA ALA A 7 -14.99 -0.07 0.32
C ALA A 7 -15.32 -0.51 1.76
N SER A 8 -14.32 -1.01 2.51
CA SER A 8 -14.46 -1.37 3.93
C SER A 8 -14.87 -0.18 4.81
N LEU A 9 -14.21 0.97 4.61
CA LEU A 9 -14.56 2.20 5.33
C LEU A 9 -15.91 2.80 4.90
N GLY A 10 -16.30 2.62 3.64
CA GLY A 10 -17.55 3.10 3.05
C GLY A 10 -18.79 2.39 3.59
N ASP A 11 -18.71 1.07 3.77
CA ASP A 11 -19.80 0.28 4.38
C ASP A 11 -19.95 0.54 5.89
N SER A 12 -18.89 1.02 6.55
CA SER A 12 -18.87 1.36 7.98
C SER A 12 -19.52 2.72 8.32
N TYR A 13 -20.13 3.42 7.36
CA TYR A 13 -20.70 4.77 7.57
C TYR A 13 -21.89 4.85 8.55
N HIS A 14 -22.40 3.74 9.08
CA HIS A 14 -23.54 3.73 10.02
C HIS A 14 -23.21 3.22 11.43
N SER A 15 -21.99 2.76 11.69
CA SER A 15 -21.50 2.48 13.03
C SER A 15 -19.98 2.48 12.94
N TRP A 16 -19.29 3.15 13.86
CA TRP A 16 -17.81 3.19 13.93
C TRP A 16 -17.16 1.81 14.23
N VAL A 17 -17.84 0.74 13.83
CA VAL A 17 -17.55 -0.65 14.09
C VAL A 17 -17.12 -1.24 12.76
N ASN A 18 -15.85 -1.58 12.69
CA ASN A 18 -15.30 -2.40 11.63
C ASN A 18 -15.43 -3.87 12.07
N ASP A 19 -15.81 -4.78 11.15
CA ASP A 19 -15.83 -6.22 11.41
C ASP A 19 -14.56 -6.86 10.79
N PRO A 20 -13.53 -7.19 11.59
CA PRO A 20 -12.32 -7.85 11.09
C PRO A 20 -12.59 -9.20 10.41
N GLY A 21 -13.72 -9.86 10.71
CA GLY A 21 -14.12 -11.11 10.08
C GLY A 21 -14.85 -10.94 8.74
N SER A 22 -15.10 -9.71 8.30
CA SER A 22 -15.77 -9.43 7.04
C SER A 22 -14.94 -9.87 5.84
N ALA A 23 -15.61 -10.26 4.75
CA ALA A 23 -14.94 -10.70 3.52
C ALA A 23 -13.95 -9.66 2.96
N VAL A 24 -14.24 -8.37 3.12
CA VAL A 24 -13.36 -7.29 2.66
C VAL A 24 -12.08 -7.21 3.50
N ASN A 25 -12.18 -7.35 4.82
CA ASN A 25 -10.99 -7.32 5.68
C ASN A 25 -10.12 -8.56 5.50
N LEU A 26 -10.73 -9.74 5.29
CA LEU A 26 -9.97 -10.94 4.96
C LEU A 26 -9.21 -10.79 3.62
N GLN A 27 -9.83 -10.16 2.62
CA GLN A 27 -9.13 -9.83 1.37
C GLN A 27 -7.98 -8.85 1.59
N ILE A 28 -8.16 -7.84 2.45
CA ILE A 28 -7.10 -6.90 2.82
C ILE A 28 -5.94 -7.63 3.51
N ASP A 29 -6.22 -8.56 4.43
CA ASP A 29 -5.21 -9.36 5.12
C ASP A 29 -4.41 -10.23 4.13
N GLU A 30 -5.10 -10.93 3.22
CA GLU A 30 -4.44 -11.73 2.17
C GLU A 30 -3.52 -10.86 1.29
N LEU A 31 -3.95 -9.65 0.93
CA LEU A 31 -3.11 -8.73 0.16
C LEU A 31 -1.92 -8.20 0.95
N ILE A 32 -2.08 -7.89 2.24
CA ILE A 32 -0.98 -7.47 3.12
C ILE A 32 0.08 -8.58 3.18
N GLU A 33 -0.34 -9.83 3.38
CA GLU A 33 0.55 -10.98 3.43
C GLU A 33 1.27 -11.21 2.09
N HIS A 34 0.54 -11.13 0.98
CA HIS A 34 1.11 -11.27 -0.35
C HIS A 34 2.15 -10.17 -0.65
N ILE A 35 1.86 -8.92 -0.30
CA ILE A 35 2.79 -7.79 -0.46
C ILE A 35 4.02 -7.97 0.42
N ALA A 36 3.87 -8.36 1.68
CA ALA A 36 4.99 -8.60 2.59
C ALA A 36 5.92 -9.69 2.04
N THR A 37 5.34 -10.78 1.52
CA THR A 37 6.09 -11.87 0.88
C THR A 37 6.86 -11.38 -0.35
N ASN A 38 6.23 -10.60 -1.22
CA ASN A 38 6.87 -10.05 -2.41
C ASN A 38 8.00 -9.07 -2.07
N ILE A 39 7.82 -8.19 -1.08
CA ILE A 39 8.88 -7.27 -0.62
C ILE A 39 10.05 -8.06 -0.06
N PHE A 40 9.78 -9.08 0.75
CA PHE A 40 10.82 -9.92 1.33
C PHE A 40 11.65 -10.62 0.22
N ILE A 41 10.98 -11.23 -0.76
CA ILE A 41 11.62 -11.84 -1.93
C ILE A 41 12.43 -10.81 -2.72
N PHE A 42 11.89 -9.61 -2.92
CA PHE A 42 12.56 -8.52 -3.63
C PHE A 42 13.83 -8.05 -2.88
N LYS A 43 13.74 -7.80 -1.57
CA LYS A 43 14.89 -7.44 -0.72
C LYS A 43 15.98 -8.51 -0.78
N LEU A 44 15.59 -9.79 -0.71
CA LEU A 44 16.53 -10.91 -0.80
C LEU A 44 17.21 -11.00 -2.16
N THR A 45 16.45 -10.85 -3.25
CA THR A 45 16.94 -11.03 -4.62
C THR A 45 17.88 -9.90 -5.06
N TYR A 46 17.57 -8.67 -4.65
CA TYR A 46 18.29 -7.48 -5.10
C TYR A 46 19.20 -6.85 -4.04
N HIS A 47 19.29 -7.45 -2.84
CA HIS A 47 19.98 -6.86 -1.67
C HIS A 47 19.57 -5.41 -1.40
N ASN A 48 18.30 -5.10 -1.65
CA ASN A 48 17.82 -3.73 -1.79
C ASN A 48 16.95 -3.31 -0.61
N GLU A 49 17.54 -2.66 0.39
CA GLU A 49 16.82 -1.96 1.45
C GLU A 49 16.48 -0.51 1.03
N SER A 50 15.80 -0.38 -0.10
CA SER A 50 15.41 0.94 -0.59
C SER A 50 14.34 1.59 0.29
N ASP A 51 14.36 2.91 0.29
CA ASP A 51 13.28 3.77 0.77
C ASP A 51 11.89 3.34 0.28
N LEU A 52 11.79 2.81 -0.94
CA LEU A 52 10.54 2.28 -1.48
C LEU A 52 10.06 1.05 -0.69
N THR A 53 10.93 0.07 -0.47
CA THR A 53 10.55 -1.13 0.29
C THR A 53 10.10 -0.81 1.71
N ASN A 54 10.78 0.12 2.39
CA ASN A 54 10.39 0.59 3.73
C ASN A 54 9.03 1.32 3.71
N ARG A 55 8.74 2.09 2.65
CA ARG A 55 7.44 2.78 2.48
C ARG A 55 6.30 1.80 2.24
N VAL A 56 6.53 0.74 1.45
CA VAL A 56 5.52 -0.30 1.23
C VAL A 56 5.26 -1.07 2.52
N GLU A 57 6.30 -1.47 3.26
CA GLU A 57 6.15 -2.13 4.57
C GLU A 57 5.39 -1.27 5.57
N THR A 58 5.71 0.03 5.65
CA THR A 58 5.00 0.97 6.52
C THR A 58 3.52 1.08 6.15
N PHE A 59 3.22 1.19 4.86
CA PHE A 59 1.83 1.23 4.39
C PHE A 59 1.09 -0.07 4.72
N SER A 60 1.70 -1.24 4.49
CA SER A 60 1.10 -2.53 4.83
C SER A 60 0.82 -2.68 6.33
N TYR A 61 1.74 -2.23 7.19
CA TYR A 61 1.55 -2.23 8.64
C TYR A 61 0.40 -1.30 9.09
N ASP A 62 0.29 -0.11 8.51
CA ASP A 62 -0.81 0.81 8.80
C ASP A 62 -2.17 0.24 8.36
N ASN A 63 -2.22 -0.52 7.25
CA ASN A 63 -3.45 -1.22 6.84
C ASN A 63 -3.85 -2.30 7.84
N PHE A 64 -2.89 -3.14 8.26
CA PHE A 64 -3.15 -4.16 9.28
C PHE A 64 -3.69 -3.53 10.57
N THR A 65 -3.03 -2.50 11.07
CA THR A 65 -3.43 -1.80 12.30
C THR A 65 -4.86 -1.23 12.21
N LEU A 66 -5.22 -0.65 11.06
CA LEU A 66 -6.52 -0.03 10.85
C LEU A 66 -7.65 -1.07 10.68
N PHE A 67 -7.43 -2.09 9.85
CA PHE A 67 -8.49 -3.05 9.45
C PHE A 67 -8.62 -4.25 10.40
N SER A 68 -7.61 -4.54 11.22
CA SER A 68 -7.74 -5.53 12.31
C SER A 68 -8.42 -4.96 13.57
N SER A 69 -8.66 -3.65 13.62
CA SER A 69 -9.31 -2.98 14.76
C SER A 69 -10.82 -3.01 14.62
N TYR A 70 -11.54 -3.40 15.68
CA TYR A 70 -13.01 -3.35 15.73
C TYR A 70 -13.58 -1.93 15.76
N GLY A 71 -12.78 -0.95 16.17
CA GLY A 71 -13.14 0.46 16.21
C GLY A 71 -12.24 1.26 15.28
N ILE A 72 -12.84 2.04 14.39
CA ILE A 72 -12.08 2.89 13.46
C ILE A 72 -11.66 4.16 14.22
N ASN A 73 -10.35 4.32 14.42
CA ASN A 73 -9.77 5.50 15.07
C ASN A 73 -9.30 6.52 14.03
N ASN A 74 -9.67 7.79 14.22
CA ASN A 74 -9.24 8.89 13.35
C ASN A 74 -7.71 9.01 13.25
N TYR A 75 -6.98 8.70 14.31
CA TYR A 75 -5.51 8.72 14.26
C TYR A 75 -4.95 7.71 13.26
N ASP A 76 -5.48 6.49 13.27
CA ASP A 76 -5.02 5.40 12.40
C ASP A 76 -5.43 5.64 10.95
N ILE A 77 -6.62 6.23 10.71
CA ILE A 77 -7.02 6.71 9.38
C ILE A 77 -6.04 7.76 8.86
N GLN A 78 -5.67 8.75 9.68
CA GLN A 78 -4.74 9.80 9.27
C GLN A 78 -3.35 9.25 8.98
N ARG A 79 -2.86 8.30 9.79
CA ARG A 79 -1.60 7.60 9.51
C ARG A 79 -1.65 6.84 8.19
N TRP A 80 -2.68 6.03 7.99
CA TRP A 80 -2.90 5.27 6.75
C TRP A 80 -2.96 6.17 5.51
N TYR A 81 -3.65 7.32 5.61
CA TYR A 81 -3.69 8.29 4.51
C TYR A 81 -2.31 8.89 4.20
N LEU A 82 -1.52 9.22 5.23
CA LEU A 82 -0.18 9.77 5.07
C LEU A 82 0.82 8.76 4.49
N SER A 83 0.80 7.50 4.94
CA SER A 83 1.67 6.45 4.41
C SER A 83 1.30 6.12 2.96
N ARG A 84 0.01 6.05 2.64
CA ARG A 84 -0.48 5.96 1.25
C ARG A 84 0.08 7.10 0.39
N ARG A 85 -0.13 8.36 0.79
CA ARG A 85 0.31 9.53 0.00
C ARG A 85 1.81 9.49 -0.27
N ARG A 86 2.60 9.08 0.71
CA ARG A 86 4.06 8.95 0.57
C ARG A 86 4.44 7.85 -0.42
N LEU A 87 3.77 6.70 -0.35
CA LEU A 87 4.04 5.57 -1.24
C LEU A 87 3.64 5.88 -2.70
N PHE A 88 2.42 6.38 -2.91
CA PHE A 88 1.93 6.72 -4.24
C PHE A 88 2.74 7.82 -4.89
N ARG A 89 3.23 8.81 -4.12
CA ARG A 89 4.15 9.82 -4.65
C ARG A 89 5.43 9.19 -5.21
N THR A 90 6.01 8.20 -4.53
CA THR A 90 7.20 7.51 -5.05
C THR A 90 6.91 6.83 -6.39
N PHE A 91 5.74 6.19 -6.55
CA PHE A 91 5.34 5.59 -7.82
C PHE A 91 5.10 6.63 -8.93
N SER A 92 4.44 7.74 -8.61
CA SER A 92 4.22 8.84 -9.56
C SER A 92 5.49 9.59 -9.96
N GLU A 93 6.45 9.74 -9.03
CA GLU A 93 7.77 10.31 -9.30
C GLU A 93 8.57 9.38 -10.24
N THR A 94 8.49 8.06 -10.06
CA THR A 94 9.13 7.11 -10.99
C THR A 94 8.45 7.03 -12.36
N GLU A 95 7.14 7.25 -12.47
CA GLU A 95 6.45 7.35 -13.77
C GLU A 95 6.80 8.63 -14.56
N SER A 96 7.19 9.71 -13.86
CA SER A 96 7.68 10.93 -14.52
C SER A 96 9.08 10.79 -15.12
N ILE A 97 9.80 9.72 -14.75
CA ILE A 97 11.12 9.39 -15.27
C ILE A 97 10.96 8.20 -16.21
N GLN A 98 10.70 8.54 -17.47
CA GLN A 98 10.70 7.75 -18.73
C GLN A 98 9.33 7.43 -19.34
N PRO A 99 9.04 8.08 -20.49
CA PRO A 99 9.22 7.38 -21.76
C PRO A 99 10.10 8.17 -22.76
N GLU A 100 10.83 7.45 -23.62
CA GLU A 100 11.77 7.93 -24.64
C GLU A 100 13.09 8.58 -24.17
N LYS A 101 14.15 7.77 -24.01
CA LYS A 101 15.48 7.98 -24.64
C LYS A 101 16.30 6.67 -24.63
N VAL A 102 15.78 5.61 -25.25
CA VAL A 102 16.61 4.47 -25.67
C VAL A 102 16.18 4.11 -27.08
N GLY A 103 16.90 4.66 -28.06
CA GLY A 103 16.77 4.24 -29.46
C GLY A 103 16.57 5.37 -30.46
N THR A 104 17.59 6.21 -30.69
CA THR A 104 17.95 6.75 -32.01
C THR A 104 19.25 7.53 -31.84
N ASN A 105 20.39 6.85 -32.01
CA ASN A 105 21.67 7.44 -32.44
C ASN A 105 22.56 6.29 -32.94
N LEU A 106 22.05 5.56 -33.92
CA LEU A 106 22.84 4.82 -34.89
C LEU A 106 22.23 5.18 -36.24
N PHE A 107 23.05 5.75 -37.13
CA PHE A 107 22.72 6.28 -38.47
C PHE A 107 22.18 7.73 -38.52
N ASN A 108 23.09 8.70 -38.40
CA ASN A 108 23.47 9.60 -39.50
C ASN A 108 24.66 10.47 -39.09
#